data_AF-S0JH79-F1
#
_entry.id   AF-S0JH79-F1
#
_cell.length_a   1.000
_cell.length_b   1.000
_cell.length_c   1.000
_cell.angle_alpha   90.00
_cell.angle_beta   90.00
_cell.angle_gamma   90.00
#
_symmetry.space_group_name_H-M   'P 1'
#
loop_
_entity.id
_entity.type
_entity.pdbx_description
1 polymer ?
#
loop_
_entity_poly.entity_id
_entity_poly.type
_entity_poly.pdbx_seq_one_letter_code
_entity_poly.pdbx_strand_id
1 'polypeptide(L)'
;MKKKILLILSMCLIMLGLTACGEDPTKVDYNGFTYDQLKGSCENTVEILQSMSESEKAACLASNDEKMVNLINRWEEAQEGVGAYVELGEFTITKSGKTLTCEQEIIYENRPVILTYVYKAHNMELEDITVDQVQTLGEKMTNAALNTLMGMGVVFAVLILISLIISCFKFLSYFEKGKESKAVPAAKEPVAPVPPSVEEVLDAQDDLELAAVIAAAIAASTGTSTDDFVVRSIKRRF
;
A
#
# COMPACT_ATOMS: atom_id res chain seq x y z
N MET A 1 -4.19 -42.82 7.58
CA MET A 1 -4.02 -42.25 8.93
C MET A 1 -2.94 -41.15 8.98
N LYS A 2 -1.77 -41.33 8.35
CA LYS A 2 -0.68 -40.33 8.30
C LYS A 2 -1.10 -38.92 7.78
N LYS A 3 -1.92 -38.85 6.73
CA LYS A 3 -2.43 -37.57 6.17
C LYS A 3 -3.38 -36.80 7.11
N LYS A 4 -4.18 -37.52 7.92
CA LYS A 4 -5.10 -36.91 8.88
C LYS A 4 -4.35 -36.36 10.11
N ILE A 5 -3.31 -37.06 10.55
CA ILE A 5 -2.42 -36.61 11.63
C ILE A 5 -1.61 -35.38 11.19
N LEU A 6 -1.13 -35.35 9.95
CA LEU A 6 -0.42 -34.19 9.38
C LEU A 6 -1.30 -32.93 9.34
N LEU A 7 -2.58 -33.06 8.96
CA LEU A 7 -3.53 -31.94 8.95
C LEU A 7 -3.86 -31.43 10.36
N ILE A 8 -4.04 -32.33 11.32
CA ILE A 8 -4.27 -31.96 12.73
C ILE A 8 -3.04 -31.26 13.30
N LEU A 9 -1.83 -31.76 13.02
CA LEU A 9 -0.59 -31.12 13.44
C LEU A 9 -0.40 -29.74 12.81
N SER A 10 -0.69 -29.59 11.51
CA SER A 10 -0.65 -28.29 10.82
C SER A 10 -1.66 -27.30 11.40
N MET A 11 -2.86 -27.75 11.75
CA MET A 11 -3.88 -26.89 12.36
C MET A 11 -3.48 -26.47 13.78
N CYS A 12 -2.89 -27.38 14.57
CA CYS A 12 -2.32 -27.05 15.87
C CYS A 12 -1.11 -26.09 15.76
N LEU A 13 -0.28 -26.23 14.72
CA LEU A 13 0.87 -25.34 14.52
C LEU A 13 0.45 -23.92 14.14
N ILE A 14 -0.63 -23.78 13.36
CA ILE A 14 -1.24 -22.49 13.05
C ILE A 14 -1.85 -21.87 14.32
N MET A 15 -2.54 -22.67 15.14
CA MET A 15 -3.10 -22.21 16.42
C MET A 15 -2.02 -21.81 17.45
N LEU A 16 -0.88 -22.51 17.47
CA LEU A 16 0.27 -22.19 18.34
C LEU A 16 1.09 -21.00 17.82
N GLY A 17 1.05 -20.71 16.51
CA GLY A 17 1.66 -19.51 15.93
C GLY A 17 0.91 -18.20 16.23
N LEU A 18 -0.34 -18.29 16.70
CA LEU A 18 -1.19 -17.14 17.05
C LEU A 18 -1.09 -16.73 18.52
N THR A 19 -0.52 -17.58 19.39
CA THR A 19 -0.22 -17.19 20.78
C THR A 19 1.14 -16.50 20.83
N ALA A 20 1.24 -15.34 20.21
CA ALA A 20 2.33 -14.41 20.52
C ALA A 20 2.11 -13.97 21.97
N CYS A 21 2.87 -14.55 22.91
CA CYS A 21 2.98 -14.03 24.27
C CYS A 21 3.59 -12.63 24.17
N GLY A 22 2.73 -11.61 24.13
CA GLY A 22 3.12 -10.25 24.44
C GLY A 22 3.56 -10.17 25.90
N GLU A 23 4.54 -9.33 26.17
CA GLU A 23 4.88 -8.93 27.54
C GLU A 23 3.67 -8.21 28.16
N ASP A 24 3.44 -8.41 29.46
CA ASP A 24 2.36 -7.75 30.19
C ASP A 24 2.53 -6.23 30.07
N PRO A 25 1.61 -5.50 29.41
CA PRO A 25 1.78 -4.09 29.11
C PRO A 25 1.90 -3.23 30.37
N THR A 26 1.35 -3.70 31.50
CA THR A 26 1.44 -2.99 32.79
C THR A 26 2.85 -2.96 33.37
N LYS A 27 3.74 -3.83 32.91
CA LYS A 27 5.13 -3.96 33.40
C LYS A 27 6.18 -3.39 32.46
N VAL A 28 5.76 -2.92 31.29
CA VAL A 28 6.65 -2.37 30.26
C VAL A 28 6.95 -0.90 30.59
N ASP A 29 8.22 -0.50 30.43
CA ASP A 29 8.60 0.91 30.39
C ASP A 29 8.42 1.47 28.97
N TYR A 30 7.62 2.53 28.86
CA TYR A 30 7.33 3.21 27.60
C TYR A 30 8.19 4.47 27.49
N ASN A 31 9.51 4.28 27.40
CA ASN A 31 10.50 5.35 27.25
C ASN A 31 10.40 6.37 28.40
N GLY A 32 10.37 5.86 29.63
CA GLY A 32 10.24 6.65 30.86
C GLY A 32 8.82 6.90 31.34
N PHE A 33 7.80 6.43 30.62
CA PHE A 33 6.40 6.48 31.04
C PHE A 33 5.90 5.09 31.43
N THR A 34 5.15 5.04 32.52
CA THR A 34 4.45 3.83 32.98
C THR A 34 3.09 3.70 32.32
N TYR A 35 2.55 2.48 32.31
CA TYR A 35 1.19 2.20 31.87
C TYR A 35 0.15 3.11 32.54
N ASP A 36 0.22 3.25 33.86
CA ASP A 36 -0.74 4.04 34.64
C ASP A 36 -0.65 5.54 34.34
N GLN A 37 0.55 6.06 34.03
CA GLN A 37 0.71 7.46 33.64
C GLN A 37 0.06 7.75 32.28
N LEU A 38 0.24 6.85 31.31
CA LEU A 38 -0.37 6.98 29.99
C LEU A 38 -1.89 6.83 30.08
N LYS A 39 -2.36 5.83 30.83
CA LYS A 39 -3.77 5.63 31.12
C LYS A 39 -4.39 6.89 31.74
N GLY A 40 -3.81 7.38 32.84
CA GLY A 40 -4.31 8.57 33.54
C GLY A 40 -4.32 9.82 32.66
N SER A 41 -3.38 9.96 31.71
CA SER A 41 -3.39 11.06 30.73
C SER A 41 -4.59 10.99 29.79
N CYS A 42 -4.92 9.79 29.29
CA CYS A 42 -6.09 9.59 28.44
C CYS A 42 -7.40 9.79 29.22
N GLU A 43 -7.52 9.21 30.41
CA GLU A 43 -8.71 9.37 31.27
C GLU A 43 -8.96 10.84 31.65
N ASN A 44 -7.91 11.58 32.02
CA ASN A 44 -8.01 13.02 32.31
C ASN A 44 -8.45 13.83 31.08
N THR A 45 -7.96 13.45 29.90
CA THR A 45 -8.39 14.10 28.65
C THR A 45 -9.88 13.87 28.41
N VAL A 46 -10.38 12.64 28.63
CA VAL A 46 -11.81 12.33 28.54
C VAL A 46 -12.61 13.16 29.54
N GLU A 47 -12.14 13.28 30.79
CA GLU A 47 -12.80 14.08 31.82
C GLU A 47 -12.90 15.56 31.45
N ILE A 48 -11.80 16.14 30.93
CA ILE A 48 -11.79 17.52 30.43
C ILE A 48 -12.79 17.67 29.28
N LEU A 49 -12.72 16.83 28.25
CA LEU A 49 -13.60 16.92 27.09
C LEU A 49 -15.08 16.75 27.44
N GLN A 50 -15.40 15.91 28.43
CA GLN A 50 -16.77 15.74 28.94
C GLN A 50 -17.26 16.93 29.76
N SER A 51 -16.38 17.59 30.51
CA SER A 51 -16.75 18.70 31.39
C SER A 51 -16.70 20.07 30.72
N MET A 52 -16.13 20.16 29.52
CA MET A 52 -16.05 21.40 28.74
C MET A 52 -17.44 21.97 28.43
N SER A 53 -17.66 23.20 28.85
CA SER A 53 -18.83 23.97 28.45
C SER A 53 -18.77 24.40 26.98
N GLU A 54 -19.94 24.66 26.39
CA GLU A 54 -20.05 25.15 25.01
C GLU A 54 -19.24 26.44 24.77
N SER A 55 -19.14 27.32 25.77
CA SER A 55 -18.31 28.53 25.68
C SER A 55 -16.81 28.23 25.67
N GLU A 56 -16.35 27.22 26.41
CA GLU A 56 -14.94 26.82 26.43
C GLU A 56 -14.56 26.13 25.13
N LYS A 57 -15.44 25.27 24.60
CA LYS A 57 -15.27 24.67 23.27
C LYS A 57 -15.15 25.74 22.19
N ALA A 58 -16.05 26.72 22.17
CA ALA A 58 -15.99 27.83 21.21
C ALA A 58 -14.68 28.62 21.32
N ALA A 59 -14.15 28.82 22.53
CA ALA A 59 -12.85 29.46 22.72
C ALA A 59 -11.68 28.61 22.20
N CYS A 60 -11.71 27.29 22.41
CA CYS A 60 -10.72 26.36 21.85
C CYS A 60 -10.76 26.33 20.32
N LEU A 61 -11.96 26.34 19.73
CA LEU A 61 -12.15 26.40 18.27
C LEU A 61 -11.67 27.72 17.66
N ALA A 62 -11.70 28.81 18.42
CA ALA A 62 -11.17 30.11 18.00
C ALA A 62 -9.65 30.26 18.22
N SER A 63 -8.99 29.25 18.80
CA SER A 63 -7.54 29.27 19.02
C SER A 63 -6.77 28.91 17.74
N ASN A 64 -5.50 29.36 17.65
CA ASN A 64 -4.61 28.99 16.54
C ASN A 64 -3.94 27.61 16.74
N ASP A 65 -4.37 26.82 17.73
CA ASP A 65 -3.83 25.48 17.96
C ASP A 65 -4.62 24.45 17.15
N GLU A 66 -4.13 24.14 15.94
CA GLU A 66 -4.80 23.20 15.02
C GLU A 66 -5.03 21.82 15.65
N LYS A 67 -4.13 21.34 16.53
CA LYS A 67 -4.29 20.03 17.16
C LYS A 67 -5.46 20.06 18.15
N MET A 68 -5.55 21.11 18.95
CA MET A 68 -6.68 21.32 19.87
C MET A 68 -8.00 21.47 19.10
N VAL A 69 -8.04 22.30 18.06
CA VAL A 69 -9.24 22.50 17.22
C VAL A 69 -9.71 21.17 16.64
N ASN A 70 -8.80 20.38 16.06
CA ASN A 70 -9.12 19.08 15.47
C ASN A 70 -9.61 18.08 16.52
N LEU A 71 -9.05 18.09 17.74
CA LEU A 71 -9.50 17.23 18.83
C LEU A 71 -10.95 17.56 19.23
N ILE A 72 -11.27 18.84 19.40
CA ILE A 72 -12.63 19.28 19.78
C ILE A 72 -13.64 18.92 18.69
N ASN A 73 -13.33 19.18 17.41
CA ASN A 73 -14.22 18.82 16.30
C ASN A 73 -14.49 17.31 16.26
N ARG A 74 -13.44 16.48 16.34
CA ARG A 74 -13.58 15.02 16.35
C ARG A 74 -14.35 14.52 17.56
N TRP A 75 -14.15 15.14 18.72
CA TRP A 75 -14.90 14.83 19.92
C TRP A 75 -16.40 15.09 19.70
N GLU A 76 -16.77 16.27 19.18
CA GLU A 76 -18.17 16.61 18.89
C GLU A 76 -18.80 15.66 17.87
N GLU A 77 -18.11 15.39 16.76
CA GLU A 77 -18.56 14.43 15.76
C GLU A 77 -18.74 13.02 16.36
N ALA A 78 -17.80 12.58 17.22
CA ALA A 78 -17.88 11.27 17.85
C ALA A 78 -19.02 11.17 18.86
N GLN A 79 -19.47 12.27 19.48
CA GLN A 79 -20.63 12.29 20.39
C GLN A 79 -21.97 12.19 19.65
N GLU A 80 -22.01 12.33 18.32
CA GLU A 80 -23.27 12.30 17.58
C GLU A 80 -23.93 10.91 17.62
N GLY A 81 -25.08 10.81 18.28
CA GLY A 81 -25.90 9.60 18.29
C GLY A 81 -25.42 8.47 19.21
N VAL A 82 -24.34 8.67 19.99
CA VAL A 82 -23.79 7.62 20.86
C VAL A 82 -24.56 7.42 22.18
N GLY A 83 -25.40 8.39 22.58
CA GLY A 83 -26.22 8.33 23.78
C GLY A 83 -25.56 8.96 25.01
N ALA A 84 -26.07 8.70 26.21
CA ALA A 84 -25.48 9.22 27.43
C ALA A 84 -24.18 8.49 27.81
N TYR A 85 -23.26 9.21 28.46
CA TYR A 85 -22.04 8.63 29.02
C TYR A 85 -22.37 7.65 30.15
N VAL A 86 -21.70 6.49 30.15
CA VAL A 86 -21.86 5.45 31.17
C VAL A 86 -20.60 5.35 32.04
N GLU A 87 -19.47 4.97 31.46
CA GLU A 87 -18.20 4.78 32.18
C GLU A 87 -16.98 4.75 31.23
N LEU A 88 -15.78 4.77 31.81
CA LEU A 88 -14.53 4.50 31.11
C LEU A 88 -14.37 2.99 30.93
N GLY A 89 -14.10 2.57 29.69
CA GLY A 89 -13.88 1.18 29.31
C GLY A 89 -12.42 0.76 29.42
N GLU A 90 -12.05 -0.24 28.61
CA GLU A 90 -10.70 -0.78 28.58
C GLU A 90 -9.71 0.26 28.03
N PHE A 91 -8.53 0.31 28.67
CA PHE A 91 -7.39 1.05 28.17
C PHE A 91 -6.40 0.06 27.56
N THR A 92 -5.94 0.31 26.34
CA THR A 92 -5.03 -0.57 25.61
C THR A 92 -3.81 0.21 25.13
N ILE A 93 -2.63 -0.39 25.28
CA ILE A 93 -1.39 0.13 24.67
C ILE A 93 -0.90 -0.86 23.62
N THR A 94 -0.74 -0.38 22.39
CA THR A 94 -0.20 -1.15 21.27
C THR A 94 1.10 -0.52 20.77
N LYS A 95 2.21 -1.24 20.86
CA LYS A 95 3.49 -0.83 20.27
C LYS A 95 3.68 -1.52 18.92
N SER A 96 3.75 -0.75 17.84
CA SER A 96 3.97 -1.27 16.48
C SER A 96 5.13 -0.57 15.81
N GLY A 97 6.28 -1.25 15.72
CA GLY A 97 7.49 -0.70 15.12
C GLY A 97 7.97 0.58 15.80
N LYS A 98 7.73 1.74 15.16
CA LYS A 98 8.15 3.07 15.63
C LYS A 98 7.04 3.86 16.33
N THR A 99 5.82 3.33 16.38
CA THR A 99 4.68 4.00 16.99
C THR A 99 4.23 3.28 18.26
N LEU A 100 3.72 4.07 19.21
CA LEU A 100 3.06 3.62 20.42
C LEU A 100 1.67 4.23 20.41
N THR A 101 0.66 3.38 20.33
CA THR A 101 -0.75 3.79 20.32
C THR A 101 -1.35 3.51 21.69
N CYS A 102 -1.97 4.51 22.30
CA CYS A 102 -2.74 4.39 23.54
C CYS A 102 -4.21 4.64 23.22
N GLU A 103 -5.06 3.68 23.51
CA GLU A 103 -6.49 3.70 23.22
C GLU A 103 -7.27 3.65 24.53
N GLN A 104 -8.10 4.66 24.79
CA GLN A 104 -9.05 4.67 25.88
C GLN A 104 -10.45 4.49 25.31
N GLU A 105 -11.10 3.37 25.65
CA GLU A 105 -12.50 3.16 25.32
C GLU A 105 -13.41 3.95 26.28
N ILE A 106 -14.47 4.54 25.75
CA ILE A 106 -15.46 5.32 26.48
C ILE A 106 -16.82 4.71 26.17
N ILE A 107 -17.48 4.21 27.20
CA ILE A 107 -18.75 3.49 27.06
C ILE A 107 -19.91 4.49 27.12
N TYR A 108 -20.68 4.54 26.04
CA TYR A 108 -21.96 5.24 25.96
C TYR A 108 -23.10 4.24 25.77
N GLU A 109 -24.34 4.67 25.97
CA GLU A 109 -25.53 3.81 25.90
C GLU A 109 -25.69 3.07 24.56
N ASN A 110 -25.44 3.74 23.43
CA ASN A 110 -25.71 3.17 22.10
C ASN A 110 -24.45 2.62 21.43
N ARG A 111 -23.31 3.31 21.56
CA ARG A 111 -22.08 2.97 20.84
C ARG A 111 -20.86 3.49 21.59
N PRO A 112 -19.83 2.66 21.84
CA PRO A 112 -18.61 3.14 22.46
C PRO A 112 -17.81 4.05 21.51
N VAL A 113 -17.02 4.93 22.10
CA VAL A 113 -16.11 5.85 21.43
C VAL A 113 -14.68 5.54 21.90
N ILE A 114 -13.70 5.60 21.01
CA ILE A 114 -12.29 5.39 21.35
C ILE A 114 -11.53 6.69 21.18
N LEU A 115 -10.88 7.13 22.26
CA LEU A 115 -9.85 8.17 22.23
C LEU A 115 -8.50 7.51 21.97
N THR A 116 -7.83 7.91 20.89
CA THR A 116 -6.57 7.33 20.45
C THR A 116 -5.45 8.36 20.48
N TYR A 117 -4.38 8.07 21.19
CA TYR A 117 -3.14 8.84 21.18
C TYR A 117 -2.08 8.05 20.42
N VAL A 118 -1.46 8.68 19.42
CA VAL A 118 -0.36 8.09 18.66
C VAL A 118 0.93 8.83 19.00
N TYR A 119 1.86 8.12 19.63
CA TYR A 119 3.19 8.62 19.96
C TYR A 119 4.26 7.96 19.09
N LYS A 120 5.35 8.68 18.87
CA LYS A 120 6.62 8.08 18.45
C LYS A 120 7.21 7.30 19.61
N ALA A 121 7.39 5.99 19.45
CA ALA A 121 7.82 5.09 20.52
C ALA A 121 9.24 5.35 21.06
N HIS A 122 10.07 6.13 20.35
CA HIS A 122 11.46 6.40 20.72
C HIS A 122 11.66 7.67 21.55
N ASN A 123 10.76 8.64 21.46
CA ASN A 123 10.87 9.92 22.15
C ASN A 123 9.57 10.36 22.84
N MET A 124 8.49 9.57 22.73
CA MET A 124 7.16 9.87 23.29
C MET A 124 6.59 11.20 22.81
N GLU A 125 7.01 11.66 21.63
CA GLU A 125 6.44 12.82 20.97
C GLU A 125 5.06 12.46 20.39
N LEU A 126 4.07 13.30 20.67
CA LEU A 126 2.70 13.12 20.20
C LEU A 126 2.59 13.42 18.70
N GLU A 127 2.31 12.39 17.90
CA GLU A 127 2.05 12.53 16.46
C GLU A 127 0.61 12.99 16.22
N ASP A 128 -0.36 12.27 16.79
CA ASP A 128 -1.78 12.50 16.53
C ASP A 128 -2.68 12.15 17.72
N ILE A 129 -3.85 12.77 17.76
CA ILE A 129 -4.96 12.42 18.67
C ILE A 129 -6.23 12.31 17.84
N THR A 130 -6.90 11.15 17.93
CA THR A 130 -8.20 10.94 17.27
C THR A 130 -9.27 10.52 18.27
N VAL A 131 -10.51 10.79 17.93
CA VAL A 131 -11.69 10.36 18.67
C VAL A 131 -12.65 9.79 17.65
N ASP A 132 -12.93 8.49 17.75
CA ASP A 132 -13.67 7.77 16.73
C ASP A 132 -14.73 6.88 17.36
N GLN A 133 -15.92 6.83 16.76
CA GLN A 133 -16.94 5.88 17.16
C GLN A 133 -16.53 4.46 16.80
N VAL A 134 -16.77 3.50 17.70
CA VAL A 134 -16.51 2.09 17.41
C VAL A 134 -17.46 1.60 16.32
N GLN A 135 -16.88 1.28 15.15
CA GLN A 135 -17.65 0.74 14.04
C GLN A 135 -18.29 -0.60 14.41
N THR A 136 -19.56 -0.73 14.06
CA THR A 136 -20.29 -1.99 14.17
C THR A 136 -19.70 -3.07 13.27
N LEU A 137 -19.98 -4.34 13.57
CA LEU A 137 -19.53 -5.45 12.72
C LEU A 137 -20.03 -5.31 11.27
N GLY A 138 -21.25 -4.79 11.06
CA GLY A 138 -21.81 -4.55 9.73
C GLY A 138 -21.05 -3.47 8.95
N GLU A 139 -20.70 -2.37 9.60
CA GLU A 139 -19.88 -1.30 9.00
C GLU A 139 -18.47 -1.82 8.68
N LYS A 140 -17.83 -2.52 9.63
CA LYS A 140 -16.51 -3.14 9.42
C LYS A 140 -16.51 -4.11 8.23
N MET A 141 -17.53 -4.97 8.15
CA MET A 141 -17.69 -5.93 7.04
C MET A 141 -17.95 -5.22 5.70
N THR A 142 -18.78 -4.18 5.69
CA THR A 142 -19.06 -3.40 4.49
C THR A 142 -17.81 -2.66 4.00
N ASN A 143 -17.06 -2.03 4.91
CA ASN A 143 -15.80 -1.36 4.61
C ASN A 143 -14.74 -2.34 4.07
N ALA A 144 -14.62 -3.52 4.69
CA ALA A 144 -13.75 -4.58 4.21
C ALA A 144 -14.17 -5.10 2.82
N ALA A 145 -15.46 -5.27 2.59
CA ALA A 145 -16.01 -5.72 1.30
C ALA A 145 -15.77 -4.67 0.21
N LEU A 146 -16.00 -3.39 0.49
CA LEU A 146 -15.72 -2.29 -0.42
C LEU A 146 -14.24 -2.22 -0.79
N ASN A 147 -13.35 -2.34 0.18
CA ASN A 147 -11.91 -2.37 -0.09
C ASN A 147 -11.52 -3.59 -0.95
N THR A 148 -12.09 -4.77 -0.66
CA THR A 148 -11.87 -5.98 -1.47
C THR A 148 -12.38 -5.79 -2.90
N LEU A 149 -13.57 -5.19 -3.07
CA LEU A 149 -14.15 -4.93 -4.37
C LEU A 149 -13.32 -3.91 -5.17
N MET A 150 -12.85 -2.84 -4.53
CA MET A 150 -11.97 -1.87 -5.17
C MET A 150 -10.64 -2.52 -5.57
N GLY A 151 -9.98 -3.24 -4.65
CA GLY A 151 -8.70 -3.89 -4.90
C GLY A 151 -8.79 -4.94 -6.02
N MET A 152 -9.77 -5.85 -5.95
CA MET A 152 -9.99 -6.86 -6.98
C MET A 152 -10.44 -6.21 -8.29
N GLY A 153 -11.35 -5.24 -8.24
CA GLY A 153 -11.89 -4.55 -9.41
C GLY A 153 -10.82 -3.80 -10.21
N VAL A 154 -9.91 -3.08 -9.54
CA VAL A 154 -8.80 -2.39 -10.20
C VAL A 154 -7.86 -3.39 -10.88
N VAL A 155 -7.51 -4.50 -10.21
CA VAL A 155 -6.67 -5.54 -10.80
C VAL A 155 -7.33 -6.12 -12.07
N PHE A 156 -8.63 -6.45 -12.02
CA PHE A 156 -9.36 -6.93 -13.20
C PHE A 156 -9.42 -5.88 -14.32
N ALA A 157 -9.67 -4.62 -14.00
CA ALA A 157 -9.71 -3.54 -14.99
C ALA A 157 -8.36 -3.35 -15.71
N VAL A 158 -7.26 -3.39 -14.97
CA VAL A 158 -5.91 -3.29 -15.54
C VAL A 158 -5.60 -4.47 -16.45
N LEU A 159 -5.97 -5.70 -16.07
CA LEU A 159 -5.78 -6.88 -16.92
C LEU A 159 -6.59 -6.80 -18.21
N ILE A 160 -7.83 -6.30 -18.15
CA ILE A 160 -8.67 -6.07 -19.34
C ILE A 160 -8.03 -5.00 -20.24
N LEU A 161 -7.53 -3.90 -19.67
CA LEU A 161 -6.85 -2.85 -20.42
C LEU A 161 -5.61 -3.38 -21.15
N ILE A 162 -4.75 -4.14 -20.46
CA ILE A 162 -3.56 -4.76 -21.06
C ILE A 162 -3.97 -5.72 -22.19
N SER A 163 -5.01 -6.52 -21.97
CA SER A 163 -5.55 -7.42 -23.00
C SER A 163 -6.00 -6.65 -24.25
N LEU A 164 -6.69 -5.53 -24.08
CA LEU A 164 -7.12 -4.67 -25.18
C LEU A 164 -5.92 -4.02 -25.90
N ILE A 165 -4.91 -3.54 -25.19
CA ILE A 165 -3.70 -2.96 -25.78
C ILE A 165 -2.97 -3.97 -26.66
N ILE A 166 -2.77 -5.20 -26.17
CA ILE A 166 -2.15 -6.28 -26.96
C ILE A 166 -3.02 -6.63 -28.18
N SER A 167 -4.35 -6.64 -28.02
CA SER A 167 -5.27 -6.85 -29.13
C SER A 167 -5.18 -5.72 -30.18
N CYS A 168 -4.98 -4.47 -29.76
CA CYS A 168 -4.77 -3.34 -30.66
C CYS A 168 -3.43 -3.44 -31.42
N PHE A 169 -2.36 -3.92 -30.78
CA PHE A 169 -1.09 -4.21 -31.48
C PHE A 169 -1.25 -5.29 -32.55
N LYS A 170 -2.09 -6.30 -32.32
CA LYS A 170 -2.42 -7.30 -33.35
C LYS A 170 -3.10 -6.66 -34.57
N PHE A 171 -3.92 -5.63 -34.37
CA PHE A 171 -4.56 -4.89 -35.46
C PHE A 171 -3.56 -4.04 -36.27
N LEU A 172 -2.54 -3.48 -35.64
CA LEU A 172 -1.45 -2.76 -36.33
C LEU A 172 -0.61 -3.69 -37.21
N SER A 173 -0.30 -4.92 -36.76
CA SER A 173 0.40 -5.94 -37.57
C SER A 173 -0.39 -6.38 -38.82
N TYR A 174 -1.72 -6.19 -38.82
CA TYR A 174 -2.56 -6.49 -39.98
C TYR A 174 -2.48 -5.38 -41.04
N PHE A 175 -2.23 -4.14 -40.65
CA PHE A 175 -2.07 -3.01 -41.57
C PHE A 175 -0.73 -3.03 -42.31
N GLU A 176 0.32 -3.66 -41.77
CA GLU A 176 1.57 -3.93 -42.50
C GLU A 176 1.41 -4.98 -43.61
N LYS A 177 0.60 -6.03 -43.38
CA LYS A 177 0.34 -7.07 -44.40
C LYS A 177 -0.53 -6.61 -45.58
N GLY A 178 -1.17 -5.44 -45.49
CA GLY A 178 -2.00 -4.88 -46.55
C GLY A 178 -1.25 -4.17 -47.68
N LYS A 179 0.08 -4.02 -47.60
CA LYS A 179 0.88 -3.33 -48.63
C LYS A 179 1.70 -4.25 -49.55
N GLU A 180 1.71 -5.56 -49.33
CA GLU A 180 2.41 -6.53 -50.19
C GLU A 180 1.44 -7.43 -50.96
N SER A 181 0.66 -6.86 -51.88
CA SER A 181 0.02 -7.68 -52.93
C SER A 181 -0.09 -6.93 -54.25
N LYS A 182 1.06 -6.66 -54.88
CA LYS A 182 1.16 -6.54 -56.34
C LYS A 182 2.45 -7.18 -56.83
N ALA A 183 2.41 -8.49 -57.05
CA ALA A 183 3.37 -9.17 -57.91
C ALA A 183 2.74 -9.38 -59.29
N VAL A 184 3.27 -8.67 -60.29
CA VAL A 184 3.06 -8.84 -61.74
C VAL A 184 4.25 -9.65 -62.26
N PRO A 185 4.08 -10.56 -63.25
CA PRO A 185 4.78 -11.84 -63.29
C PRO A 185 6.21 -11.76 -63.84
N ALA A 186 7.04 -12.67 -63.32
CA ALA A 186 8.42 -12.89 -63.75
C ALA A 186 8.50 -13.41 -65.21
N ALA A 187 9.30 -12.70 -66.03
CA ALA A 187 9.82 -13.21 -67.29
C ALA A 187 10.96 -14.21 -67.02
N LYS A 188 11.01 -15.27 -67.85
CA LYS A 188 11.91 -16.42 -67.74
C LYS A 188 13.31 -16.16 -68.32
N GLU A 189 14.22 -17.03 -67.87
CA GLU A 189 15.48 -17.55 -68.48
C GLU A 189 16.80 -17.10 -67.83
N PRO A 190 17.88 -17.92 -67.86
CA PRO A 190 17.94 -19.31 -67.40
C PRO A 190 19.22 -19.65 -66.58
N VAL A 191 19.10 -20.65 -65.70
CA VAL A 191 20.07 -21.72 -65.36
C VAL A 191 21.51 -21.36 -64.93
N ALA A 192 21.85 -21.68 -63.66
CA ALA A 192 22.97 -22.54 -63.25
C ALA A 192 23.04 -22.69 -61.70
N PRO A 193 23.62 -23.78 -61.15
CA PRO A 193 23.16 -24.42 -59.92
C PRO A 193 23.82 -23.96 -58.60
N VAL A 194 23.05 -24.08 -57.51
CA VAL A 194 23.37 -24.09 -56.06
C VAL A 194 24.38 -25.25 -55.76
N PRO A 195 25.31 -25.26 -54.75
CA PRO A 195 25.20 -24.78 -53.34
C PRO A 195 26.56 -24.33 -52.68
N PRO A 196 26.75 -24.18 -51.33
CA PRO A 196 25.81 -24.16 -50.18
C PRO A 196 25.92 -22.93 -49.22
N SER A 197 24.79 -22.64 -48.56
CA SER A 197 24.60 -22.35 -47.13
C SER A 197 25.74 -21.75 -46.29
N VAL A 198 25.48 -20.60 -45.66
CA VAL A 198 25.85 -20.38 -44.25
C VAL A 198 24.74 -19.62 -43.54
N GLU A 199 24.28 -20.20 -42.43
CA GLU A 199 23.47 -19.61 -41.37
C GLU A 199 24.16 -18.35 -40.81
N GLU A 200 23.59 -17.15 -40.99
CA GLU A 200 23.98 -15.98 -40.18
C GLU A 200 22.96 -14.85 -40.34
N VAL A 201 21.84 -14.92 -39.61
CA VAL A 201 20.93 -13.77 -39.44
C VAL A 201 20.50 -13.58 -37.97
N LEU A 202 20.90 -14.47 -37.06
CA LEU A 202 20.50 -14.37 -35.64
C LEU A 202 21.42 -13.49 -34.80
N ASP A 203 22.75 -13.47 -35.03
CA ASP A 203 23.69 -12.67 -34.23
C ASP A 203 23.58 -11.15 -34.48
N ALA A 204 23.18 -10.71 -35.67
CA ALA A 204 23.21 -9.29 -36.03
C ALA A 204 22.07 -8.47 -35.40
N GLN A 205 20.95 -9.10 -35.06
CA GLN A 205 19.79 -8.42 -34.49
C GLN A 205 20.01 -8.11 -32.99
N ASP A 206 20.61 -9.04 -32.25
CA ASP A 206 20.87 -8.92 -30.80
C ASP A 206 21.92 -7.83 -30.51
N ASP A 207 22.99 -7.77 -31.32
CA ASP A 207 24.01 -6.74 -31.20
C ASP A 207 23.46 -5.31 -31.48
N LEU A 208 22.39 -5.17 -32.27
CA LEU A 208 21.74 -3.88 -32.54
C LEU A 208 20.85 -3.42 -31.37
N GLU A 209 20.08 -4.33 -30.77
CA GLU A 209 19.27 -4.02 -29.58
C GLU A 209 20.17 -3.64 -28.40
N LEU A 210 21.28 -4.38 -28.21
CA LEU A 210 22.26 -4.08 -27.17
C LEU A 210 22.95 -2.74 -27.42
N ALA A 211 23.34 -2.43 -28.66
CA ALA A 211 23.94 -1.13 -29.01
C ALA A 211 22.97 0.04 -28.75
N ALA A 212 21.66 -0.13 -29.00
CA ALA A 212 20.64 0.89 -28.76
C ALA A 212 20.45 1.20 -27.27
N VAL A 213 20.40 0.18 -26.41
CA VAL A 213 20.28 0.36 -24.95
C VAL A 213 21.52 1.03 -24.38
N ILE A 214 22.71 0.64 -24.84
CA ILE A 214 23.97 1.27 -24.42
C ILE A 214 24.01 2.74 -24.86
N ALA A 215 23.57 3.05 -26.09
CA ALA A 215 23.53 4.42 -26.56
C ALA A 215 22.56 5.29 -25.74
N ALA A 216 21.38 4.78 -25.44
CA ALA A 216 20.42 5.48 -24.58
C ALA A 216 20.98 5.72 -23.16
N ALA A 217 21.67 4.73 -22.57
CA ALA A 217 22.26 4.85 -21.24
C ALA A 217 23.40 5.89 -21.20
N ILE A 218 24.26 5.91 -22.22
CA ILE A 218 25.35 6.90 -22.32
C ILE A 218 24.75 8.29 -22.44
N ALA A 219 23.85 8.52 -23.39
CA ALA A 219 23.16 9.80 -23.61
C ALA A 219 22.47 10.31 -22.32
N ALA A 220 21.81 9.42 -21.58
CA ALA A 220 21.18 9.77 -20.30
C ALA A 220 22.20 10.13 -19.21
N SER A 221 23.36 9.47 -19.16
CA SER A 221 24.38 9.71 -18.14
C SER A 221 25.24 10.95 -18.40
N THR A 222 25.48 11.30 -19.66
CA THR A 222 26.32 12.43 -20.07
C THR A 222 25.51 13.67 -20.43
N GLY A 223 24.19 13.53 -20.60
CA GLY A 223 23.31 14.62 -21.05
C GLY A 223 23.54 15.03 -22.50
N THR A 224 24.13 14.17 -23.34
CA THR A 224 24.46 14.43 -24.75
C THR A 224 23.54 13.67 -25.69
N SER A 225 23.45 14.08 -26.97
CA SER A 225 22.63 13.37 -27.95
C SER A 225 23.28 12.04 -28.35
N THR A 226 22.47 11.08 -28.78
CA THR A 226 22.96 9.82 -29.37
C THR A 226 23.68 10.01 -30.71
N ASP A 227 23.58 11.20 -31.32
CA ASP A 227 24.26 11.53 -32.58
C ASP A 227 25.76 11.83 -32.39
N ASP A 228 26.18 12.13 -31.16
CA ASP A 228 27.55 12.55 -30.85
C ASP A 228 28.54 11.36 -30.75
N PHE A 229 28.03 10.12 -30.75
CA PHE A 229 28.85 8.92 -30.60
C PHE A 229 28.24 7.69 -31.28
N VAL A 230 29.06 6.68 -31.58
CA VAL A 230 28.64 5.45 -32.25
C VAL A 230 29.01 4.23 -31.41
N VAL A 231 28.01 3.40 -31.08
CA VAL A 231 28.20 2.12 -30.37
C VAL A 231 28.21 0.99 -31.39
N ARG A 232 29.27 0.16 -31.39
CA ARG A 232 29.38 -1.03 -32.25
C ARG A 232 30.04 -2.19 -31.51
N SER A 233 29.60 -3.40 -31.83
CA SER A 233 30.22 -4.64 -31.36
C SER A 233 31.61 -4.81 -32.00
N ILE A 234 32.64 -5.14 -31.20
CA ILE A 234 33.99 -5.45 -31.68
C ILE A 234 34.41 -6.80 -31.09
N LYS A 235 34.50 -7.84 -31.91
CA LYS A 235 35.05 -9.15 -31.51
C LYS A 235 36.58 -9.11 -31.67
N ARG A 236 37.31 -9.21 -30.56
CA ARG A 236 38.79 -9.26 -30.56
C ARG A 236 39.25 -10.66 -30.98
N ARG A 237 39.96 -10.78 -32.11
CA ARG A 237 40.61 -12.05 -32.50
C ARG A 237 41.80 -12.29 -31.57
N PHE A 238 41.77 -13.40 -30.84
CA PHE A 238 42.94 -13.99 -30.19
C PHE A 238 43.39 -15.20 -31.00
#